data_AF-A0A1I7XUN2-F1
#
_entry.id   AF-A0A1I7XUN2-F1
#
_cell.length_a   1.000
_cell.length_b   1.000
_cell.length_c   1.000
_cell.angle_alpha   90.00
_cell.angle_beta   90.00
_cell.angle_gamma   90.00
#
_symmetry.space_group_name_H-M   'P 1'
#
loop_
_entity.id
_entity.type
_entity.pdbx_description
1 polymer ?
#
loop_
_entity_poly.entity_id
_entity_poly.type
_entity_poly.pdbx_seq_one_letter_code
_entity_poly.pdbx_strand_id
1 'polypeptide(L)'
;MTEKLSELSLEQYYSAIKNQDSTILNKDLFQSKPQYISEELMRSTFEIVKGVVEVIGTNWFEADPTLLCLIAHLNTVQTRICLDVPERIKIKDLITCSTIGEICIRCVDYADFLEDDKATILAKAVRDTACYIFEFWGEAKEQGVAIEPEVHLVLYRFVCVFLTIGGSQLLNTSILNKCSNSLLEVCQQAICNNDSSTAYLLLPYLNQLPTLTVDTIHLIVEFVMKQFPDGNWHDAVEDALECIEKLKFRVDWYSAQTLLAARSKLDFLPDKRLIDILDM
;
A
#
# COMPACT_ATOMS: atom_id res chain seq x y z
N MET A 1 -15.65 -41.75 -5.23
CA MET A 1 -15.66 -41.10 -6.56
C MET A 1 -14.77 -39.87 -6.45
N THR A 2 -13.49 -40.11 -6.18
CA THR A 2 -12.64 -39.22 -5.38
C THR A 2 -11.30 -38.95 -6.07
N GLU A 3 -11.32 -38.84 -7.41
CA GLU A 3 -10.09 -38.95 -8.19
C GLU A 3 -10.06 -38.11 -9.48
N LYS A 4 -10.92 -37.06 -9.62
CA LYS A 4 -10.99 -36.29 -10.87
C LYS A 4 -10.82 -34.77 -10.78
N LEU A 5 -10.45 -34.24 -9.62
CA LEU A 5 -10.17 -32.80 -9.47
C LEU A 5 -8.67 -32.47 -9.33
N SER A 6 -7.78 -33.46 -9.46
CA SER A 6 -6.33 -33.26 -9.31
C SER A 6 -5.56 -33.08 -10.64
N GLU A 7 -6.23 -33.01 -11.79
CA GLU A 7 -5.58 -32.96 -13.11
C GLU A 7 -6.13 -31.85 -14.01
N LEU A 8 -6.36 -30.65 -13.47
CA LEU A 8 -6.46 -29.47 -14.32
C LEU A 8 -5.13 -28.72 -14.23
N SER A 9 -4.39 -28.74 -15.34
CA SER A 9 -3.21 -27.87 -15.50
C SER A 9 -3.64 -26.41 -15.37
N LEU A 10 -2.77 -25.55 -14.82
CA LEU A 10 -3.01 -24.11 -14.70
C LEU A 10 -3.52 -23.49 -16.02
N GLU A 11 -3.04 -23.97 -17.17
CA GLU A 11 -3.48 -23.54 -18.51
C GLU A 11 -4.96 -23.84 -18.79
N GLN A 12 -5.49 -24.97 -18.31
CA GLN A 12 -6.90 -25.31 -18.44
C GLN A 12 -7.78 -24.42 -17.55
N TYR A 13 -7.29 -24.05 -16.36
CA TYR A 13 -7.95 -23.09 -15.46
C TYR A 13 -8.01 -21.69 -16.09
N TYR A 14 -6.90 -21.21 -16.67
CA TYR A 14 -6.85 -19.95 -17.43
C TYR A 14 -7.78 -19.94 -18.65
N SER A 15 -7.96 -21.09 -19.32
CA SER A 15 -8.88 -21.20 -20.46
C SER A 15 -10.36 -21.16 -20.05
N ALA A 16 -10.69 -21.65 -18.86
CA ALA A 16 -12.04 -21.63 -18.30
C ALA A 16 -12.45 -20.24 -17.80
N ILE A 17 -11.52 -19.52 -17.16
CA ILE A 17 -11.70 -18.11 -16.71
C ILE A 17 -12.04 -17.19 -17.89
N LYS A 18 -11.52 -17.47 -19.09
CA LYS A 18 -11.69 -16.62 -20.27
C LYS A 18 -13.09 -16.68 -20.90
N ASN A 19 -13.91 -17.68 -20.55
CA ASN A 19 -15.12 -18.02 -21.31
C ASN A 19 -16.44 -18.14 -20.52
N GLN A 20 -16.50 -18.00 -19.18
CA GLN A 20 -17.75 -18.24 -18.43
C GLN A 20 -18.00 -17.33 -17.22
N ASP A 21 -19.31 -17.14 -16.94
CA ASP A 21 -19.94 -16.35 -15.89
C ASP A 21 -19.27 -16.45 -14.51
N SER A 22 -19.06 -15.28 -13.89
CA SER A 22 -18.44 -15.07 -12.57
C SER A 22 -19.09 -15.87 -11.42
N THR A 23 -20.33 -16.32 -11.60
CA THR A 23 -21.12 -17.04 -10.60
C THR A 23 -20.68 -18.49 -10.37
N ILE A 24 -20.03 -19.13 -11.35
CA ILE A 24 -19.61 -20.55 -11.25
C ILE A 24 -18.32 -20.67 -10.43
N LEU A 25 -17.37 -19.73 -10.59
CA LEU A 25 -16.09 -19.71 -9.87
C LEU A 25 -16.27 -19.64 -8.34
N ASN A 26 -17.23 -18.84 -7.87
CA ASN A 26 -17.45 -18.61 -6.44
C ASN A 26 -18.02 -19.85 -5.73
N LYS A 27 -18.74 -20.71 -6.46
CA LYS A 27 -19.46 -21.83 -5.90
C LYS A 27 -18.57 -23.06 -5.69
N ASP A 28 -17.63 -23.31 -6.59
CA ASP A 28 -16.79 -24.52 -6.54
C ASP A 28 -15.51 -24.35 -5.68
N LEU A 29 -14.98 -23.12 -5.54
CA LEU A 29 -13.78 -22.86 -4.72
C LEU A 29 -14.02 -22.98 -3.21
N PHE A 30 -15.23 -22.66 -2.73
CA PHE A 30 -15.51 -22.51 -1.29
C PHE A 30 -16.49 -23.54 -0.70
N GLN A 31 -17.00 -24.50 -1.49
CA GLN A 31 -18.00 -25.50 -1.02
C GLN A 31 -17.41 -26.86 -0.57
N SER A 32 -16.13 -26.96 -0.25
CA SER A 32 -15.59 -28.18 0.36
C SER A 32 -15.87 -28.23 1.87
N LYS A 33 -16.21 -29.44 2.38
CA LYS A 33 -16.55 -29.71 3.79
C LYS A 33 -15.47 -29.19 4.76
N PRO A 34 -15.81 -28.88 6.03
CA PRO A 34 -14.89 -28.33 7.01
C PRO A 34 -13.90 -29.39 7.48
N GLN A 35 -12.87 -29.63 6.67
CA GLN A 35 -11.60 -30.18 7.08
C GLN A 35 -10.60 -29.05 6.88
N TYR A 36 -9.83 -28.76 7.94
CA TYR A 36 -8.80 -27.72 8.03
C TYR A 36 -8.35 -27.17 6.68
N ILE A 37 -8.65 -25.90 6.41
CA ILE A 37 -8.07 -25.20 5.25
C ILE A 37 -6.56 -25.20 5.50
N SER A 38 -5.81 -25.95 4.70
CA SER A 38 -4.35 -26.01 4.83
C SER A 38 -3.74 -24.67 4.42
N GLU A 39 -2.55 -24.35 4.96
CA GLU A 39 -1.79 -23.17 4.55
C GLU A 39 -1.56 -23.14 3.03
N GLU A 40 -1.35 -24.32 2.44
CA GLU A 40 -1.22 -24.49 0.99
C GLU A 40 -2.49 -24.12 0.23
N LEU A 41 -3.66 -24.59 0.69
CA LEU A 41 -4.94 -24.24 0.07
C LEU A 41 -5.24 -22.74 0.20
N MET A 42 -4.93 -22.13 1.35
CA MET A 42 -5.07 -20.67 1.52
C MET A 42 -4.17 -19.90 0.57
N ARG A 43 -2.89 -20.29 0.47
CA ARG A 43 -1.93 -19.66 -0.45
C ARG A 43 -2.41 -19.76 -1.89
N SER A 44 -2.81 -20.96 -2.34
CA SER A 44 -3.36 -21.15 -3.69
C SER A 44 -4.62 -20.31 -3.94
N THR A 45 -5.52 -20.23 -2.95
CA THR A 45 -6.73 -19.40 -3.05
C THR A 45 -6.37 -17.93 -3.26
N PHE A 46 -5.38 -17.42 -2.51
CA PHE A 46 -4.95 -16.04 -2.60
C PHE A 46 -4.28 -15.72 -3.94
N GLU A 47 -3.41 -16.61 -4.43
CA GLU A 47 -2.81 -16.46 -5.77
C GLU A 47 -3.88 -16.47 -6.88
N ILE A 48 -4.90 -17.33 -6.77
CA ILE A 48 -6.02 -17.36 -7.72
C ILE A 48 -6.80 -16.04 -7.66
N VAL A 49 -7.20 -15.60 -6.47
CA VAL A 49 -7.94 -14.34 -6.28
C VAL A 49 -7.16 -13.17 -6.85
N LYS A 50 -5.87 -13.07 -6.52
CA LYS A 50 -4.98 -12.05 -7.06
C LYS A 50 -4.95 -12.09 -8.58
N GLY A 51 -4.69 -13.25 -9.18
CA GLY A 51 -4.61 -13.41 -10.63
C GLY A 51 -5.93 -13.11 -11.35
N VAL A 52 -7.07 -13.48 -10.76
CA VAL A 52 -8.39 -13.18 -11.32
C VAL A 52 -8.66 -11.67 -11.29
N VAL A 53 -8.40 -11.00 -10.16
CA VAL A 53 -8.62 -9.56 -10.04
C VAL A 53 -7.66 -8.75 -10.93
N GLU A 54 -6.41 -9.20 -11.11
CA GLU A 54 -5.46 -8.57 -12.05
C GLU A 54 -5.94 -8.64 -13.51
N VAL A 55 -6.71 -9.67 -13.87
CA VAL A 55 -7.22 -9.88 -15.24
C VAL A 55 -8.60 -9.27 -15.46
N ILE A 56 -9.53 -9.48 -14.53
CA ILE A 56 -10.96 -9.13 -14.66
C ILE A 56 -11.27 -7.79 -13.97
N GLY A 57 -10.47 -7.37 -13.00
CA GLY A 57 -10.73 -6.22 -12.15
C GLY A 57 -11.61 -6.56 -10.95
N THR A 58 -11.88 -5.54 -10.14
CA THR A 58 -12.67 -5.64 -8.89
C THR A 58 -14.14 -5.99 -9.14
N ASN A 59 -14.64 -5.79 -10.37
CA ASN A 59 -16.01 -6.09 -10.78
C ASN A 59 -16.34 -7.59 -10.68
N TRP A 60 -15.31 -8.45 -10.59
CA TRP A 60 -15.51 -9.87 -10.32
C TRP A 60 -16.34 -10.12 -9.04
N PHE A 61 -16.25 -9.23 -8.05
CA PHE A 61 -17.00 -9.32 -6.80
C PHE A 61 -18.45 -8.81 -6.88
N GLU A 62 -18.88 -8.18 -7.98
CA GLU A 62 -20.25 -7.66 -8.12
C GLU A 62 -21.31 -8.76 -7.97
N ALA A 63 -21.02 -9.95 -8.50
CA ALA A 63 -21.93 -11.09 -8.42
C ALA A 63 -22.03 -11.69 -7.01
N ASP A 64 -21.00 -11.49 -6.18
CA ASP A 64 -20.97 -11.96 -4.79
C ASP A 64 -20.08 -11.05 -3.91
N PRO A 65 -20.62 -9.93 -3.39
CA PRO A 65 -19.87 -9.05 -2.50
C PRO A 65 -19.52 -9.69 -1.15
N THR A 66 -20.18 -10.80 -0.78
CA THR A 66 -19.86 -11.54 0.44
C THR A 66 -18.52 -12.26 0.30
N LEU A 67 -18.17 -12.71 -0.92
CA LEU A 67 -16.85 -13.26 -1.20
C LEU A 67 -15.74 -12.22 -0.94
N LEU A 68 -15.91 -10.98 -1.38
CA LEU A 68 -14.94 -9.91 -1.09
C LEU A 68 -14.73 -9.72 0.40
N CYS A 69 -15.81 -9.68 1.18
CA CYS A 69 -15.74 -9.56 2.64
C CYS A 69 -15.01 -10.75 3.27
N LEU A 70 -15.27 -11.97 2.80
CA LEU A 70 -14.58 -13.18 3.26
C LEU A 70 -13.08 -13.11 2.96
N ILE A 71 -12.72 -12.75 1.72
CA ILE A 71 -11.32 -12.58 1.30
C ILE A 71 -10.62 -11.52 2.15
N ALA A 72 -11.26 -10.38 2.41
CA ALA A 72 -10.69 -9.33 3.26
C ALA A 72 -10.40 -9.83 4.68
N HIS A 73 -11.32 -10.57 5.29
CA HIS A 73 -11.11 -11.16 6.62
C HIS A 73 -10.01 -12.23 6.63
N LEU A 74 -9.99 -13.11 5.63
CA LEU A 74 -8.92 -14.09 5.49
C LEU A 74 -7.58 -13.39 5.30
N ASN A 75 -7.54 -12.28 4.55
CA ASN A 75 -6.33 -11.51 4.31
C ASN A 75 -5.79 -10.89 5.60
N THR A 76 -6.66 -10.41 6.48
CA THR A 76 -6.26 -9.96 7.82
C THR A 76 -5.55 -11.08 8.59
N VAL A 77 -6.12 -12.28 8.60
CA VAL A 77 -5.54 -13.43 9.32
C VAL A 77 -4.22 -13.86 8.68
N GLN A 78 -4.17 -13.96 7.36
CA GLN A 78 -2.96 -14.40 6.66
C GLN A 78 -1.84 -13.37 6.78
N THR A 79 -2.14 -12.08 6.72
CA THR A 79 -1.15 -11.00 6.96
C THR A 79 -0.52 -11.15 8.35
N ARG A 80 -1.33 -11.46 9.36
CA ARG A 80 -0.84 -11.74 10.72
C ARG A 80 0.11 -12.92 10.76
N ILE A 81 -0.29 -14.04 10.16
CA ILE A 81 0.56 -15.24 10.08
C ILE A 81 1.87 -14.94 9.34
N CYS A 82 1.82 -14.16 8.25
CA CYS A 82 3.00 -13.81 7.46
C CYS A 82 4.01 -12.98 8.25
N LEU A 83 3.56 -12.10 9.14
CA LEU A 83 4.41 -11.16 9.89
C LEU A 83 4.67 -11.59 11.35
N ASP A 84 4.09 -12.70 11.82
CA ASP A 84 4.21 -13.17 13.21
C ASP A 84 5.67 -13.41 13.63
N VAL A 85 6.50 -13.92 12.72
CA VAL A 85 7.93 -14.18 12.95
C VAL A 85 8.77 -13.46 11.90
N PRO A 86 9.37 -12.29 12.22
CA PRO A 86 10.12 -11.45 11.30
C PRO A 86 11.17 -12.20 10.47
N GLU A 87 11.92 -13.11 11.08
CA GLU A 87 13.02 -13.85 10.45
C GLU A 87 12.54 -14.96 9.49
N ARG A 88 11.22 -15.22 9.45
CA ARG A 88 10.61 -16.27 8.63
C ARG A 88 9.64 -15.72 7.60
N ILE A 89 9.59 -14.39 7.43
CA ILE A 89 8.71 -13.75 6.46
C ILE A 89 9.06 -14.28 5.07
N LYS A 90 8.09 -14.96 4.45
CA LYS A 90 8.17 -15.34 3.04
C LYS A 90 7.70 -14.17 2.21
N ILE A 91 8.63 -13.46 1.58
CA ILE A 91 8.32 -12.23 0.82
C ILE A 91 7.20 -12.40 -0.22
N LYS A 92 7.14 -13.56 -0.91
CA LYS A 92 6.09 -13.86 -1.89
C LYS A 92 4.70 -13.90 -1.26
N ASP A 93 4.57 -14.53 -0.09
CA ASP A 93 3.30 -14.62 0.61
C ASP A 93 2.86 -13.24 1.11
N LEU A 94 3.80 -12.43 1.60
CA LEU A 94 3.52 -11.06 2.02
C LEU A 94 3.08 -10.18 0.84
N ILE A 95 3.77 -10.26 -0.31
CA ILE A 95 3.37 -9.54 -1.53
C ILE A 95 1.92 -9.88 -1.89
N THR A 96 1.57 -11.16 -1.91
CA THR A 96 0.21 -11.59 -2.27
C THR A 96 -0.83 -11.08 -1.27
N CYS A 97 -0.53 -11.11 0.04
CA CYS A 97 -1.41 -10.53 1.06
C CYS A 97 -1.57 -9.01 0.90
N SER A 98 -0.47 -8.30 0.62
CA SER A 98 -0.49 -6.85 0.38
C SER A 98 -1.28 -6.51 -0.88
N THR A 99 -1.11 -7.24 -1.99
CA THR A 99 -1.89 -7.03 -3.21
C THR A 99 -3.39 -7.24 -2.99
N ILE A 100 -3.79 -8.28 -2.26
CA ILE A 100 -5.20 -8.50 -1.89
C ILE A 100 -5.69 -7.36 -0.99
N GLY A 101 -4.87 -6.92 -0.05
CA GLY A 101 -5.17 -5.78 0.80
C GLY A 101 -5.40 -4.49 0.00
N GLU A 102 -4.57 -4.21 -1.00
CA GLU A 102 -4.71 -3.08 -1.92
C GLU A 102 -5.99 -3.19 -2.79
N ILE A 103 -6.35 -4.39 -3.21
CA ILE A 103 -7.63 -4.66 -3.88
C ILE A 103 -8.79 -4.29 -2.95
N CYS A 104 -8.75 -4.74 -1.69
CA CYS A 104 -9.78 -4.41 -0.71
C CYS A 104 -9.86 -2.91 -0.43
N ILE A 105 -8.72 -2.21 -0.30
CA ILE A 105 -8.67 -0.75 -0.10
C ILE A 105 -9.36 -0.03 -1.27
N ARG A 106 -9.04 -0.40 -2.51
CA ARG A 106 -9.67 0.19 -3.70
C ARG A 106 -11.18 -0.04 -3.72
N CYS A 107 -11.65 -1.22 -3.30
CA CYS A 107 -13.07 -1.48 -3.19
C CYS A 107 -13.75 -0.65 -2.09
N VAL A 108 -13.06 -0.27 -1.01
CA VAL A 108 -13.63 0.65 -0.01
C VAL A 108 -13.88 2.04 -0.58
N ASP A 109 -13.01 2.51 -1.49
CA ASP A 109 -13.07 3.87 -2.04
C ASP A 109 -13.98 3.99 -3.27
N TYR A 110 -13.99 2.97 -4.14
CA TYR A 110 -14.57 3.08 -5.48
C TYR A 110 -15.66 2.05 -5.84
N ALA A 111 -15.97 1.08 -4.98
CA ALA A 111 -16.93 0.03 -5.36
C ALA A 111 -18.38 0.47 -5.17
N ASP A 112 -19.01 0.90 -6.26
CA ASP A 112 -20.44 1.26 -6.29
C ASP A 112 -21.39 0.06 -6.05
N PHE A 113 -20.87 -1.17 -6.14
CA PHE A 113 -21.65 -2.40 -5.95
C PHE A 113 -21.78 -2.85 -4.49
N LEU A 114 -21.11 -2.18 -3.55
CA LEU A 114 -21.18 -2.53 -2.13
C LEU A 114 -22.35 -1.82 -1.45
N GLU A 115 -23.27 -2.60 -0.90
CA GLU A 115 -24.25 -2.10 0.08
C GLU A 115 -23.55 -1.68 1.38
N ASP A 116 -24.17 -0.77 2.14
CA ASP A 116 -23.59 -0.14 3.33
C ASP A 116 -23.08 -1.15 4.38
N ASP A 117 -23.77 -2.27 4.56
CA ASP A 117 -23.38 -3.32 5.51
C ASP A 117 -22.08 -4.01 5.07
N LYS A 118 -21.94 -4.34 3.79
CA LYS A 118 -20.74 -4.94 3.20
C LYS A 118 -19.59 -3.95 3.14
N ALA A 119 -19.84 -2.70 2.77
CA ALA A 119 -18.86 -1.63 2.79
C ALA A 119 -18.28 -1.45 4.21
N THR A 120 -19.15 -1.46 5.23
CA THR A 120 -18.73 -1.37 6.64
C THR A 120 -17.87 -2.56 7.07
N ILE A 121 -18.25 -3.78 6.69
CA ILE A 121 -17.48 -5.01 6.99
C ILE A 121 -16.11 -4.95 6.32
N LEU A 122 -16.06 -4.57 5.05
CA LEU A 122 -14.82 -4.46 4.28
C LEU A 122 -13.89 -3.40 4.87
N ALA A 123 -14.41 -2.20 5.15
CA ALA A 123 -13.65 -1.11 5.75
C ALA A 123 -13.07 -1.52 7.11
N LYS A 124 -13.83 -2.27 7.92
CA LYS A 124 -13.33 -2.81 9.19
C LYS A 124 -12.18 -3.80 8.97
N ALA A 125 -12.31 -4.74 8.02
CA ALA A 125 -11.25 -5.71 7.73
C ALA A 125 -9.97 -5.04 7.19
N VAL A 126 -10.11 -4.06 6.30
CA VAL A 126 -8.99 -3.25 5.79
C VAL A 126 -8.28 -2.51 6.93
N ARG A 127 -9.04 -1.83 7.80
CA ARG A 127 -8.49 -1.13 8.97
C ARG A 127 -7.79 -2.10 9.91
N ASP A 128 -8.40 -3.24 10.24
CA ASP A 128 -7.82 -4.21 11.17
C ASP A 128 -6.52 -4.84 10.61
N THR A 129 -6.40 -4.96 9.28
CA THR A 129 -5.16 -5.36 8.59
C THR A 129 -4.11 -4.27 8.67
N ALA A 130 -4.49 -3.02 8.37
CA ALA A 130 -3.59 -1.88 8.45
C ALA A 130 -3.05 -1.69 9.87
N CYS A 131 -3.91 -1.69 10.90
CA CYS A 131 -3.51 -1.60 12.31
C CYS A 131 -2.37 -2.57 12.62
N TYR A 132 -2.54 -3.84 12.24
CA TYR A 132 -1.55 -4.86 12.51
C TYR A 132 -0.22 -4.64 11.75
N ILE A 133 -0.28 -4.21 10.49
CA ILE A 133 0.92 -3.86 9.71
C ILE A 133 1.69 -2.72 10.38
N PHE A 134 1.00 -1.67 10.82
CA PHE A 134 1.63 -0.54 11.50
C PHE A 134 2.18 -0.93 12.87
N GLU A 135 1.46 -1.74 13.64
CA GLU A 135 1.94 -2.26 14.94
C GLU A 135 3.22 -3.08 14.75
N PHE A 136 3.20 -4.06 13.85
CA PHE A 136 4.37 -4.87 13.49
C PHE A 136 5.56 -3.99 13.09
N TRP A 137 5.36 -3.06 12.17
CA TRP A 137 6.45 -2.26 11.63
C TRP A 137 7.02 -1.28 12.67
N GLY A 138 6.15 -0.67 13.48
CA GLY A 138 6.57 0.19 14.59
C GLY A 138 7.33 -0.57 15.68
N GLU A 139 6.81 -1.72 16.10
CA GLU A 139 7.43 -2.56 17.15
C GLU A 139 8.77 -3.13 16.72
N ALA A 140 8.89 -3.59 15.46
CA ALA A 140 10.16 -4.08 14.95
C ALA A 140 11.26 -3.01 15.01
N LYS A 141 10.92 -1.75 14.69
CA LYS A 141 11.86 -0.63 14.81
C LYS A 141 12.21 -0.32 16.26
N GLU A 142 11.23 -0.29 17.17
CA GLU A 142 11.44 -0.03 18.60
C GLU A 142 12.31 -1.12 19.26
N GLN A 143 12.16 -2.37 18.84
CA GLN A 143 12.88 -3.52 19.37
C GLN A 143 14.23 -3.78 18.66
N GLY A 144 14.54 -3.02 17.60
CA GLY A 144 15.75 -3.22 16.80
C GLY A 144 15.77 -4.54 16.04
N VAL A 145 14.59 -5.08 15.72
CA VAL A 145 14.43 -6.28 14.89
C VAL A 145 14.78 -5.92 13.46
N ALA A 146 15.70 -6.67 12.86
CA ALA A 146 16.09 -6.47 11.47
C ALA A 146 14.96 -6.98 10.55
N ILE A 147 14.40 -6.07 9.75
CA ILE A 147 13.46 -6.39 8.68
C ILE A 147 14.21 -6.27 7.34
N GLU A 148 14.00 -7.23 6.44
CA GLU A 148 14.59 -7.19 5.10
C GLU A 148 14.09 -5.96 4.29
N PRO A 149 14.94 -5.31 3.47
CA PRO A 149 14.54 -4.13 2.69
C PRO A 149 13.30 -4.37 1.80
N GLU A 150 13.17 -5.57 1.23
CA GLU A 150 12.03 -5.95 0.41
C GLU A 150 10.73 -6.00 1.22
N VAL A 151 10.79 -6.44 2.47
CA VAL A 151 9.64 -6.42 3.38
C VAL A 151 9.26 -4.98 3.69
N HIS A 152 10.23 -4.10 3.99
CA HIS A 152 9.97 -2.68 4.18
C HIS A 152 9.25 -2.06 2.99
N LEU A 153 9.68 -2.37 1.77
CA LEU A 153 9.07 -1.86 0.55
C LEU A 153 7.60 -2.32 0.40
N VAL A 154 7.30 -3.59 0.70
CA VAL A 154 5.94 -4.12 0.61
C VAL A 154 5.02 -3.47 1.64
N LEU A 155 5.48 -3.33 2.89
CA LEU A 155 4.71 -2.63 3.93
C LEU A 155 4.51 -1.15 3.60
N TYR A 156 5.54 -0.48 3.11
CA TYR A 156 5.49 0.91 2.65
C TYR A 156 4.39 1.11 1.59
N ARG A 157 4.39 0.27 0.54
CA ARG A 157 3.40 0.36 -0.54
C ARG A 157 1.98 0.19 -0.03
N PHE A 158 1.74 -0.83 0.79
CA PHE A 158 0.43 -1.06 1.39
C PHE A 158 -0.02 0.15 2.22
N VAL A 159 0.86 0.70 3.06
CA VAL A 159 0.55 1.86 3.89
C VAL A 159 0.22 3.08 3.06
N CYS A 160 1.01 3.38 2.02
CA CYS A 160 0.72 4.49 1.12
C CYS A 160 -0.63 4.34 0.43
N VAL A 161 -0.98 3.13 -0.04
CA VAL A 161 -2.31 2.85 -0.61
C VAL A 161 -3.41 3.05 0.43
N PHE A 162 -3.19 2.67 1.68
CA PHE A 162 -4.16 2.90 2.75
C PHE A 162 -4.34 4.40 3.08
N LEU A 163 -3.30 5.23 2.95
CA LEU A 163 -3.40 6.68 3.15
C LEU A 163 -4.25 7.37 2.07
N THR A 164 -4.38 6.80 0.87
CA THR A 164 -5.17 7.42 -0.22
C THR A 164 -6.65 7.51 0.13
N ILE A 165 -7.15 6.58 0.93
CA ILE A 165 -8.55 6.52 1.39
C ILE A 165 -8.78 7.23 2.73
N GLY A 166 -7.86 8.12 3.13
CA GLY A 166 -7.91 8.78 4.43
C GLY A 166 -7.57 7.88 5.62
N GLY A 167 -6.84 6.78 5.38
CA GLY A 167 -6.54 5.77 6.39
C GLY A 167 -5.83 6.29 7.64
N SER A 168 -5.13 7.42 7.56
CA SER A 168 -4.55 8.11 8.72
C SER A 168 -5.58 8.44 9.81
N GLN A 169 -6.82 8.75 9.43
CA GLN A 169 -7.92 9.07 10.35
C GLN A 169 -8.56 7.83 10.99
N LEU A 170 -8.30 6.65 10.42
CA LEU A 170 -8.85 5.37 10.86
C LEU A 170 -7.95 4.67 11.90
N LEU A 171 -6.75 5.21 12.14
CA LEU A 171 -5.76 4.65 13.05
C LEU A 171 -5.58 5.52 14.29
N ASN A 172 -5.08 4.89 15.37
CA ASN A 172 -4.62 5.65 16.53
C ASN A 172 -3.33 6.41 16.17
N THR A 173 -3.29 7.71 16.46
CA THR A 173 -2.12 8.58 16.22
C THR A 173 -0.83 8.00 16.80
N SER A 174 -0.89 7.30 17.94
CA SER A 174 0.28 6.66 18.56
C SER A 174 0.91 5.58 17.66
N ILE A 175 0.11 4.78 16.97
CA ILE A 175 0.58 3.74 16.05
C ILE A 175 1.21 4.36 14.80
N LEU A 176 0.54 5.36 14.22
CA LEU A 176 1.01 6.06 13.02
C LEU A 176 2.32 6.84 13.27
N ASN A 177 2.48 7.41 14.47
CA ASN A 177 3.71 8.07 14.90
C ASN A 177 4.93 7.12 14.87
N LYS A 178 4.77 5.88 15.31
CA LYS A 178 5.87 4.89 15.33
C LYS A 178 6.41 4.58 13.92
N CYS A 179 5.57 4.71 12.90
CA CYS A 179 5.91 4.35 11.52
C CYS A 179 6.31 5.54 10.65
N SER A 180 6.03 6.79 11.07
CA SER A 180 6.24 7.98 10.23
C SER A 180 7.70 8.12 9.77
N ASN A 181 8.66 7.90 10.68
CA ASN A 181 10.08 7.93 10.31
C ASN A 181 10.45 6.80 9.34
N SER A 182 9.90 5.59 9.52
CA SER A 182 10.17 4.47 8.61
C SER A 182 9.62 4.74 7.20
N LEU A 183 8.46 5.38 7.10
CA LEU A 183 7.87 5.80 5.81
C LEU A 183 8.77 6.83 5.11
N LEU A 184 9.24 7.83 5.85
CA LEU A 184 10.17 8.85 5.32
C LEU A 184 11.51 8.23 4.90
N GLU A 185 12.05 7.29 5.67
CA GLU A 185 13.29 6.57 5.36
C GLU A 185 13.17 5.77 4.06
N VAL A 186 12.09 4.99 3.87
CA VAL A 186 11.86 4.23 2.64
C VAL A 186 11.66 5.17 1.43
N CYS A 187 10.91 6.27 1.61
CA CYS A 187 10.72 7.27 0.56
C CYS A 187 12.04 7.93 0.15
N GLN A 188 12.88 8.32 1.12
CA GLN A 188 14.21 8.88 0.87
C GLN A 188 15.12 7.87 0.14
N GLN A 189 15.11 6.59 0.55
CA GLN A 189 15.86 5.54 -0.12
C GLN A 189 15.40 5.37 -1.58
N ALA A 190 14.09 5.43 -1.85
CA ALA A 190 13.55 5.37 -3.20
C ALA A 190 14.06 6.54 -4.07
N ILE A 191 14.06 7.77 -3.54
CA ILE A 191 14.62 8.95 -4.23
C ILE A 191 16.11 8.76 -4.52
N CYS A 192 16.89 8.31 -3.54
CA CYS A 192 18.32 8.05 -3.71
C CYS A 192 18.61 7.03 -4.81
N ASN A 193 17.76 5.99 -4.91
CA ASN A 193 17.85 4.91 -5.89
C ASN A 193 17.23 5.27 -7.26
N ASN A 194 16.73 6.49 -7.45
CA ASN A 194 15.98 6.93 -8.64
C ASN A 194 14.71 6.11 -8.90
N ASP A 195 14.10 5.50 -7.87
CA ASP A 195 12.78 4.89 -7.95
C ASP A 195 11.70 5.94 -7.61
N SER A 196 11.46 6.82 -8.57
CA SER A 196 10.47 7.87 -8.42
C SER A 196 9.06 7.34 -8.22
N SER A 197 8.75 6.15 -8.75
CA SER A 197 7.42 5.55 -8.63
C SER A 197 7.08 5.20 -7.18
N THR A 198 8.04 4.62 -6.46
CA THR A 198 7.88 4.31 -5.03
C THR A 198 7.90 5.58 -4.19
N ALA A 199 8.78 6.54 -4.49
CA ALA A 199 8.82 7.81 -3.76
C ALA A 199 7.48 8.57 -3.84
N TYR A 200 6.88 8.58 -5.03
CA TYR A 200 5.62 9.26 -5.31
C TYR A 200 4.43 8.72 -4.51
N LEU A 201 4.49 7.47 -4.02
CA LEU A 201 3.42 6.90 -3.22
C LEU A 201 3.18 7.63 -1.90
N LEU A 202 4.21 8.27 -1.31
CA LEU A 202 4.09 8.98 -0.02
C LEU A 202 3.93 10.50 -0.18
N LEU A 203 4.58 11.11 -1.18
CA LEU A 203 4.67 12.57 -1.32
C LEU A 203 3.31 13.30 -1.23
N PRO A 204 2.23 12.84 -1.91
CA PRO A 204 0.91 13.49 -1.85
C PRO A 204 0.25 13.43 -0.47
N TYR A 205 0.75 12.56 0.41
CA TYR A 205 0.15 12.20 1.70
C TYR A 205 1.05 12.54 2.91
N LEU A 206 2.15 13.28 2.72
CA LEU A 206 3.02 13.72 3.81
C LEU A 206 2.25 14.51 4.88
N ASN A 207 1.24 15.29 4.48
CA ASN A 207 0.39 16.04 5.40
C ASN A 207 -0.46 15.15 6.32
N GLN A 208 -0.68 13.88 5.96
CA GLN A 208 -1.40 12.90 6.76
C GLN A 208 -0.54 12.27 7.87
N LEU A 209 0.79 12.42 7.80
CA LEU A 209 1.68 11.89 8.83
C LEU A 209 1.62 12.77 10.09
N PRO A 210 1.42 12.19 11.29
CA PRO A 210 1.27 12.94 12.54
C PRO A 210 2.54 13.68 12.94
N THR A 211 3.71 13.16 12.54
CA THR A 211 5.02 13.77 12.77
C THR A 211 5.84 13.73 11.49
N LEU A 212 6.45 14.87 11.16
CA LEU A 212 7.46 14.98 10.12
C LEU A 212 8.81 15.31 10.74
N THR A 213 9.84 15.40 9.90
CA THR A 213 11.18 15.81 10.31
C THR A 213 11.55 17.10 9.60
N VAL A 214 12.46 17.87 10.20
CA VAL A 214 12.96 19.11 9.57
C VAL A 214 13.66 18.87 8.22
N ASP A 215 13.98 17.62 7.89
CA ASP A 215 14.56 17.20 6.61
C ASP A 215 13.51 16.85 5.56
N THR A 216 12.21 16.86 5.88
CA THR A 216 11.13 16.59 4.91
C THR A 216 11.17 17.57 3.74
N ILE A 217 11.55 18.84 3.95
CA ILE A 217 11.79 19.78 2.84
C ILE A 217 12.88 19.30 1.87
N HIS A 218 13.95 18.69 2.37
CA HIS A 218 15.00 18.14 1.51
C HIS A 218 14.48 16.97 0.69
N LEU A 219 13.66 16.10 1.29
CA LEU A 219 13.05 14.96 0.61
C LEU A 219 12.20 15.44 -0.59
N ILE A 220 11.37 16.47 -0.41
CA ILE A 220 10.54 17.06 -1.48
C ILE A 220 11.42 17.65 -2.59
N VAL A 221 12.43 18.46 -2.24
CA VAL A 221 13.30 19.10 -3.23
C VAL A 221 14.17 18.07 -3.96
N GLU A 222 14.70 17.07 -3.27
CA GLU A 222 15.51 16.02 -3.88
C GLU A 222 14.70 15.18 -4.87
N PHE A 223 13.43 14.89 -4.58
CA PHE A 223 12.56 14.24 -5.55
C PHE A 223 12.49 15.00 -6.88
N VAL A 224 12.29 16.33 -6.83
CA VAL A 224 12.26 17.18 -8.03
C VAL A 224 13.62 17.17 -8.74
N MET A 225 14.70 17.38 -7.97
CA MET A 225 16.05 17.45 -8.54
C MET A 225 16.49 16.14 -9.21
N LYS A 226 16.03 14.99 -8.71
CA LYS A 226 16.30 13.68 -9.32
C LYS A 226 15.62 13.49 -10.67
N GLN A 227 14.57 14.26 -10.96
CA GLN A 227 13.87 14.23 -12.24
C GLN A 227 14.45 15.22 -13.25
N PHE A 228 15.31 16.15 -12.84
CA PHE A 228 15.87 17.16 -13.73
C PHE A 228 17.25 16.75 -14.27
N PRO A 229 17.57 17.00 -15.55
CA PRO A 229 16.71 17.59 -16.60
C PRO A 229 15.95 16.55 -17.44
N ASP A 230 16.31 15.27 -17.35
CA ASP A 230 15.91 14.24 -18.32
C ASP A 230 14.62 13.48 -17.96
N GLY A 231 14.14 13.63 -16.73
CA GLY A 231 12.90 13.04 -16.23
C GLY A 231 11.72 14.01 -16.31
N ASN A 232 10.61 13.61 -15.68
CA ASN A 232 9.38 14.42 -15.69
C ASN A 232 9.38 15.49 -14.59
N TRP A 233 10.37 16.40 -14.66
CA TRP A 233 10.58 17.39 -13.61
C TRP A 233 9.50 18.46 -13.54
N HIS A 234 8.76 18.72 -14.64
CA HIS A 234 7.63 19.64 -14.62
C HIS A 234 6.49 19.13 -13.74
N ASP A 235 6.07 17.88 -13.93
CA ASP A 235 5.03 17.29 -13.08
C ASP A 235 5.52 17.17 -11.63
N ALA A 236 6.78 16.77 -11.42
CA ALA A 236 7.38 16.73 -10.09
C ALA A 236 7.38 18.10 -9.38
N VAL A 237 7.57 19.20 -10.12
CA VAL A 237 7.45 20.56 -9.58
C VAL A 237 6.01 20.85 -9.15
N GLU A 238 5.00 20.53 -9.96
CA GLU A 238 3.58 20.71 -9.59
C GLU A 238 3.23 19.91 -8.34
N ASP A 239 3.64 18.64 -8.29
CA ASP A 239 3.40 17.75 -7.15
C ASP A 239 4.06 18.28 -5.87
N ALA A 240 5.29 18.79 -5.98
CA ALA A 240 6.01 19.40 -4.87
C ALA A 240 5.33 20.69 -4.38
N LEU A 241 4.83 21.52 -5.30
CA LEU A 241 4.07 22.74 -4.95
C LEU A 241 2.79 22.38 -4.19
N GLU A 242 2.02 21.40 -4.69
CA GLU A 242 0.80 20.94 -4.01
C GLU A 242 1.12 20.35 -2.62
N CYS A 243 2.20 19.58 -2.51
CA CYS A 243 2.66 19.03 -1.24
C CYS A 243 3.01 20.14 -0.23
N ILE A 244 3.82 21.13 -0.63
CA ILE A 244 4.22 22.26 0.23
C ILE A 244 2.99 23.06 0.67
N GLU A 245 2.05 23.32 -0.24
CA GLU A 245 0.83 24.05 0.06
C GLU A 245 -0.03 23.32 1.13
N LYS A 246 -0.09 21.98 1.07
CA LYS A 246 -0.74 21.17 2.12
C LYS A 246 0.01 21.20 3.46
N LEU A 247 1.31 21.45 3.46
CA LEU A 247 2.17 21.50 4.65
C LEU A 247 2.34 22.90 5.25
N LYS A 248 1.89 23.96 4.57
CA LYS A 248 2.18 25.37 4.91
C LYS A 248 1.89 25.80 6.35
N PHE A 249 0.92 25.16 7.01
CA PHE A 249 0.55 25.48 8.40
C PHE A 249 1.27 24.63 9.45
N ARG A 250 2.13 23.70 9.03
CA ARG A 250 2.92 22.85 9.90
C ARG A 250 4.31 23.46 10.16
N VAL A 251 4.86 23.16 11.34
CA VAL A 251 6.14 23.70 11.81
C VAL A 251 7.23 22.64 11.97
N ASP A 252 6.92 21.37 11.69
CA ASP A 252 7.77 20.21 11.98
C ASP A 252 8.49 19.64 10.75
N TRP A 253 8.33 20.26 9.57
CA TRP A 253 8.81 19.71 8.28
C TRP A 253 9.98 20.48 7.66
N TYR A 254 10.40 21.60 8.27
CA TYR A 254 11.62 22.33 7.93
C TYR A 254 12.20 23.07 9.14
N SER A 255 13.45 23.51 9.01
CA SER A 255 14.11 24.49 9.87
C SER A 255 14.69 25.60 8.99
N ALA A 256 15.10 26.73 9.57
CA ALA A 256 15.76 27.79 8.80
C ALA A 256 16.99 27.28 8.02
N GLN A 257 17.74 26.34 8.61
CA GLN A 257 18.92 25.75 7.99
C GLN A 257 18.55 24.82 6.82
N THR A 258 17.58 23.92 7.01
CA THR A 258 17.17 22.98 5.96
C THR A 258 16.43 23.68 4.83
N LEU A 259 15.69 24.74 5.12
CA LEU A 259 15.04 25.59 4.12
C LEU A 259 16.08 26.29 3.22
N LEU A 260 17.10 26.91 3.81
CA LEU A 260 18.17 27.57 3.04
C LEU A 260 18.91 26.57 2.14
N ALA A 261 19.26 25.40 2.67
CA ALA A 261 19.92 24.35 1.90
C ALA A 261 19.04 23.81 0.76
N ALA A 262 17.73 23.65 0.99
CA ALA A 262 16.77 23.25 -0.03
C ALA A 262 16.69 24.29 -1.18
N ARG A 263 16.61 25.59 -0.85
CA ARG A 263 16.58 26.68 -1.84
C ARG A 263 17.83 26.69 -2.72
N SER A 264 19.02 26.54 -2.13
CA SER A 264 20.28 26.50 -2.90
C SER A 264 20.34 25.36 -3.92
N LYS A 265 19.62 24.25 -3.70
CA LYS A 265 19.53 23.16 -4.69
C LYS A 265 18.64 23.54 -5.88
N LEU A 266 17.63 24.37 -5.67
CA LEU A 266 16.67 24.80 -6.69
C LEU A 266 17.21 25.92 -7.59
N ASP A 267 18.35 26.54 -7.26
CA ASP A 267 18.93 27.64 -8.05
C ASP A 267 19.18 27.24 -9.52
N PHE A 268 19.46 25.96 -9.75
CA PHE A 268 19.71 25.38 -11.07
C PHE A 268 18.43 25.06 -11.86
N LEU A 269 17.25 25.03 -11.22
CA LEU A 269 15.98 24.79 -11.89
C LEU A 269 15.53 26.05 -12.64
N PRO A 270 15.06 25.93 -13.91
CA PRO A 270 14.50 27.04 -14.66
C PRO A 270 13.21 27.59 -14.03
N ASP A 271 12.39 26.71 -13.47
CA ASP A 271 11.14 27.07 -12.80
C ASP A 271 11.42 27.56 -11.38
N LYS A 272 11.06 28.81 -11.10
CA LYS A 272 11.32 29.49 -9.82
C LYS A 272 10.15 29.43 -8.84
N ARG A 273 9.01 28.84 -9.20
CA ARG A 273 7.82 28.77 -8.33
C ARG A 273 8.11 28.05 -7.01
N LEU A 274 8.93 26.99 -7.03
CA LEU A 274 9.35 26.30 -5.80
C LEU A 274 10.26 27.16 -4.92
N ILE A 275 11.04 28.09 -5.48
CA ILE A 275 11.81 29.03 -4.66
C ILE A 275 10.85 30.06 -4.05
N ASP A 276 9.94 30.60 -4.86
CA ASP A 276 8.98 31.62 -4.43
C ASP A 276 8.05 31.11 -3.30
N ILE A 277 7.57 29.86 -3.37
CA ILE A 277 6.74 29.28 -2.29
C ILE A 277 7.55 28.98 -1.03
N LEU A 278 8.87 28.83 -1.14
CA LEU A 278 9.72 28.60 0.02
C LEU A 278 10.11 29.91 0.70
N ASP A 279 9.85 31.08 0.10
CA ASP A 279 10.05 32.43 0.66
C ASP A 279 8.98 32.87 1.69
N MET A 280 8.15 31.92 2.15
CA MET A 280 7.17 32.09 3.23
C MET A 280 7.75 32.59 4.55
#